data_AF-A0A523YT60-F1
#
_entry.id   AF-A0A523YT60-F1
#
_cell.length_a   1.000
_cell.length_b   1.000
_cell.length_c   1.000
_cell.angle_alpha   90.00
_cell.angle_beta   90.00
_cell.angle_gamma   90.00
#
_symmetry.space_group_name_H-M   'P 1'
#
loop_
_entity.id
_entity.type
_entity.pdbx_description
1 polymer ?
#
loop_
_entity_poly.entity_id
_entity_poly.type
_entity_poly.pdbx_seq_one_letter_code
_entity_poly.pdbx_strand_id
1 'polypeptide(L)'
;MNVVRLFIFVFFLVVLFTINALPAPQASGIDPEALIERILAVEAKQLSEITDVILDAESVQGKRESDGSLTEEKRFVKKIYMKYLPDTTWYQEEYLEYYKNGELQKPEELDKEAAKQIEKKRKRKTRDISYPMLSPFYPEQRGRYEITYEGVAADRIDDYVCHHFRVNSKEAESDCINGNYYFEAESFHLVKVDYSPAKLVRKTMFKLNRLNMSIRYRPTPEGWWLPRRFDVEGKGKRAFFIGVRFAATEYYSNPRVNTGIQAKVFEDNND
;
A
#
# COMPACT_ATOMS: atom_id res chain seq x y z
N MET A 1 -65.71 19.79 -20.81
CA MET A 1 -66.44 18.51 -20.70
C MET A 1 -65.84 17.57 -21.72
N ASN A 2 -65.50 16.32 -21.46
CA ASN A 2 -65.47 15.52 -20.25
C ASN A 2 -64.56 14.32 -20.59
N VAL A 3 -63.66 13.99 -19.66
CA VAL A 3 -63.39 12.61 -19.24
C VAL A 3 -63.25 11.57 -20.37
N VAL A 4 -62.09 11.54 -21.03
CA VAL A 4 -61.52 10.26 -21.50
C VAL A 4 -60.23 10.03 -20.72
N ARG A 5 -60.48 9.81 -19.44
CA ARG A 5 -59.58 9.24 -18.46
C ARG A 5 -59.31 7.79 -18.90
N LEU A 6 -58.04 7.42 -19.01
CA LEU A 6 -57.33 6.77 -17.89
C LEU A 6 -57.55 5.26 -17.83
N PHE A 7 -57.45 4.53 -18.93
CA PHE A 7 -57.25 3.08 -18.89
C PHE A 7 -56.51 2.73 -20.18
N ILE A 8 -55.41 1.98 -20.10
CA ILE A 8 -54.56 1.41 -21.20
C ILE A 8 -53.06 1.80 -21.11
N PHE A 9 -52.65 2.77 -20.29
CA PHE A 9 -51.21 3.08 -20.13
C PHE A 9 -50.56 2.68 -18.81
N VAL A 10 -51.25 1.90 -17.96
CA VAL A 10 -50.72 1.45 -16.66
C VAL A 10 -50.48 -0.06 -16.59
N PHE A 11 -50.91 -0.84 -17.60
CA PHE A 11 -50.80 -2.31 -17.52
C PHE A 11 -49.55 -2.91 -18.21
N PHE A 12 -48.76 -2.10 -18.92
CA PHE A 12 -47.55 -2.57 -19.62
C PHE A 12 -46.22 -2.17 -18.94
N LEU A 13 -46.28 -1.63 -17.72
CA LEU A 13 -45.09 -1.16 -16.98
C LEU A 13 -44.81 -1.94 -15.67
N VAL A 14 -45.38 -3.14 -15.52
CA VAL A 14 -45.23 -3.95 -14.30
C VAL A 14 -44.55 -5.32 -14.56
N VAL A 15 -44.19 -5.66 -15.81
CA VAL A 15 -43.72 -7.01 -16.15
C VAL A 15 -42.21 -7.09 -16.51
N LEU A 16 -41.43 -6.01 -16.39
CA LEU A 16 -40.01 -6.02 -16.83
C LEU A 16 -38.97 -5.54 -15.80
N PHE A 17 -39.30 -5.53 -14.50
CA PHE A 17 -38.32 -5.30 -13.44
C PHE A 17 -38.29 -6.39 -12.36
N THR A 18 -38.48 -7.65 -12.77
CA THR A 18 -37.81 -8.75 -12.09
C THR A 18 -36.48 -9.01 -12.80
N ILE A 19 -35.57 -8.03 -12.73
CA ILE A 19 -34.16 -8.39 -12.71
C ILE A 19 -34.06 -9.18 -11.41
N ASN A 20 -34.10 -10.50 -11.53
CA ASN A 20 -33.63 -11.38 -10.49
C ASN A 20 -32.27 -10.80 -10.09
N ALA A 21 -32.21 -10.19 -8.92
CA ALA A 21 -30.98 -10.09 -8.19
C ALA A 21 -30.50 -11.54 -8.08
N LEU A 22 -29.63 -11.94 -9.01
CA LEU A 22 -28.87 -13.16 -8.87
C LEU A 22 -28.28 -13.04 -7.47
N PRO A 23 -28.59 -13.97 -6.55
CA PRO A 23 -27.87 -14.00 -5.29
C PRO A 23 -26.39 -13.98 -5.65
N ALA A 24 -25.65 -13.08 -4.98
CA ALA A 24 -24.20 -13.06 -5.06
C ALA A 24 -23.70 -14.51 -5.00
N PRO A 25 -22.70 -14.88 -5.82
CA PRO A 25 -22.20 -16.24 -5.85
C PRO A 25 -22.01 -16.73 -4.43
N GLN A 26 -22.62 -17.88 -4.16
CA GLN A 26 -22.67 -18.58 -2.90
C GLN A 26 -21.33 -18.44 -2.17
N ALA A 27 -21.42 -18.20 -0.85
CA ALA A 27 -20.32 -18.36 0.07
C ALA A 27 -19.46 -19.53 -0.39
N SER A 28 -18.26 -19.24 -0.89
CA SER A 28 -17.22 -20.25 -1.01
C SER A 28 -17.25 -21.02 0.32
N GLY A 29 -17.21 -22.35 0.32
CA GLY A 29 -17.13 -23.13 1.57
C GLY A 29 -15.86 -22.85 2.41
N ILE A 30 -15.14 -21.79 2.08
CA ILE A 30 -14.00 -21.19 2.74
C ILE A 30 -14.53 -20.22 3.78
N ASP A 31 -14.16 -20.46 5.04
CA ASP A 31 -14.40 -19.54 6.14
C ASP A 31 -13.36 -18.39 6.11
N PRO A 32 -13.78 -17.13 5.86
CA PRO A 32 -12.87 -15.99 5.86
C PRO A 32 -12.16 -15.77 7.21
N GLU A 33 -12.79 -16.15 8.33
CA GLU A 33 -12.19 -16.00 9.65
C GLU A 33 -11.01 -16.95 9.83
N ALA A 34 -11.20 -18.22 9.47
CA ALA A 34 -10.13 -19.21 9.48
C ALA A 34 -8.95 -18.81 8.57
N LEU A 35 -9.23 -18.19 7.41
CA LEU A 35 -8.19 -17.63 6.54
C LEU A 35 -7.40 -16.51 7.24
N ILE A 36 -8.10 -15.57 7.88
CA ILE A 36 -7.46 -14.46 8.60
C ILE A 36 -6.60 -14.99 9.74
N GLU A 37 -7.09 -15.92 10.55
CA GLU A 37 -6.31 -16.58 11.60
C GLU A 37 -5.03 -17.21 11.05
N ARG A 38 -5.13 -17.88 9.89
CA ARG A 38 -3.98 -18.51 9.25
C ARG A 38 -2.96 -17.49 8.75
N ILE A 39 -3.42 -16.41 8.12
CA ILE A 39 -2.59 -15.28 7.66
C ILE A 39 -1.83 -14.66 8.84
N LEU A 40 -2.54 -14.36 9.93
CA LEU A 40 -1.92 -13.75 11.12
C LEU A 40 -0.92 -14.70 11.79
N ALA A 41 -1.20 -16.01 11.82
CA ALA A 41 -0.26 -17.01 12.35
C ALA A 41 1.03 -17.09 11.51
N VAL A 42 0.92 -17.00 10.18
CA VAL A 42 2.08 -16.98 9.28
C VAL A 42 2.93 -15.73 9.48
N GLU A 43 2.29 -14.56 9.58
CA GLU A 43 3.00 -13.31 9.87
C GLU A 43 3.68 -13.35 11.25
N ALA A 44 2.96 -13.76 12.28
CA ALA A 44 3.51 -13.83 13.64
C ALA A 44 4.71 -14.78 13.72
N LYS A 45 4.65 -15.92 13.02
CA LYS A 45 5.79 -16.84 12.94
C LYS A 45 6.99 -16.15 12.28
N GLN A 46 6.80 -15.52 11.13
CA GLN A 46 7.89 -14.82 10.43
C GLN A 46 8.50 -13.71 11.31
N LEU A 47 7.67 -12.86 11.93
CA LEU A 47 8.15 -11.78 12.79
C LEU A 47 8.83 -12.28 14.07
N SER A 48 8.48 -13.48 14.56
CA SER A 48 9.19 -14.08 15.71
C SER A 48 10.61 -14.55 15.36
N GLU A 49 10.88 -14.78 14.08
CA GLU A 49 12.17 -15.27 13.58
C GLU A 49 13.03 -14.14 12.97
N ILE A 50 12.44 -12.98 12.66
CA ILE A 50 13.11 -11.81 12.10
C ILE A 50 13.17 -10.67 13.13
N THR A 51 14.38 -10.37 13.60
CA THR A 51 14.67 -9.27 14.54
C THR A 51 15.03 -7.97 13.82
N ASP A 52 15.78 -8.07 12.72
CA ASP A 52 16.20 -6.93 11.92
C ASP A 52 16.49 -7.31 10.47
N VAL A 53 16.39 -6.33 9.58
CA VAL A 53 16.66 -6.47 8.15
C VAL A 53 17.39 -5.24 7.64
N ILE A 54 18.44 -5.47 6.84
CA ILE A 54 19.05 -4.45 6.00
C ILE A 54 18.75 -4.76 4.54
N LEU A 55 18.27 -3.76 3.80
CA LEU A 55 18.00 -3.84 2.36
C LEU A 55 18.84 -2.81 1.61
N ASP A 56 19.35 -3.17 0.44
CA ASP A 56 19.76 -2.18 -0.55
C ASP A 56 18.49 -1.73 -1.30
N ALA A 57 18.39 -0.44 -1.61
CA ALA A 57 17.22 0.11 -2.27
C ALA A 57 17.57 1.10 -3.38
N GLU A 58 16.82 1.05 -4.48
CA GLU A 58 16.85 2.05 -5.54
C GLU A 58 15.47 2.71 -5.66
N SER A 59 15.40 4.02 -5.44
CA SER A 59 14.17 4.81 -5.54
C SER A 59 14.21 5.72 -6.77
N VAL A 60 13.36 5.44 -7.76
CA VAL A 60 13.19 6.25 -8.97
C VAL A 60 11.95 7.11 -8.82
N GLN A 61 12.08 8.42 -9.01
CA GLN A 61 11.02 9.41 -8.85
C GLN A 61 10.86 10.24 -10.13
N GLY A 62 9.61 10.57 -10.45
CA GLY A 62 9.32 11.42 -11.60
C GLY A 62 7.84 11.55 -11.90
N LYS A 63 7.52 11.58 -13.20
CA LYS A 63 6.15 11.73 -13.69
C LYS A 63 5.76 10.50 -14.50
N ARG A 64 4.53 10.06 -14.29
CA ARG A 64 3.94 8.98 -15.08
C ARG A 64 3.33 9.57 -16.35
N GLU A 65 3.79 9.07 -17.48
CA GLU A 65 3.28 9.42 -18.80
C GLU A 65 1.94 8.73 -19.09
N SER A 66 1.27 9.12 -20.17
CA SER A 66 -0.06 8.57 -20.52
C SER A 66 -0.04 7.08 -20.85
N ASP A 67 1.11 6.55 -21.28
CA ASP A 67 1.33 5.12 -21.56
C ASP A 67 1.66 4.29 -20.30
N GLY A 68 1.75 4.94 -19.13
CA GLY A 68 2.07 4.31 -17.86
C GLY A 68 3.57 4.23 -17.56
N SER A 69 4.44 4.63 -18.49
CA SER A 69 5.88 4.73 -18.27
C SER A 69 6.22 5.85 -17.28
N LEU A 70 7.35 5.70 -16.58
CA LEU A 70 7.86 6.70 -15.64
C LEU A 70 9.03 7.44 -16.30
N THR A 71 8.86 8.75 -16.54
CA THR A 71 10.01 9.60 -16.89
C THR A 71 10.78 9.91 -15.61
N GLU A 72 11.98 9.36 -15.49
CA GLU A 72 12.88 9.58 -14.35
C GLU A 72 13.33 11.04 -14.30
N GLU A 73 13.10 11.68 -13.15
CA GLU A 73 13.64 13.02 -12.84
C GLU A 73 14.73 12.91 -11.75
N LYS A 74 14.57 11.96 -10.83
CA LYS A 74 15.47 11.73 -9.70
C LYS A 74 15.59 10.25 -9.41
N ARG A 75 16.78 9.82 -9.00
CA ARG A 75 17.02 8.47 -8.49
C ARG A 75 17.93 8.51 -7.27
N PHE A 76 17.61 7.69 -6.27
CA PHE A 76 18.40 7.54 -5.05
C PHE A 76 18.81 6.08 -4.87
N VAL A 77 20.09 5.85 -4.59
CA VAL A 77 20.58 4.57 -4.08
C VAL A 77 20.70 4.68 -2.57
N LYS A 78 20.14 3.72 -1.84
CA LYS A 78 19.96 3.79 -0.39
C LYS A 78 20.27 2.45 0.26
N LYS A 79 20.58 2.49 1.55
CA LYS A 79 20.41 1.37 2.47
C LYS A 79 19.23 1.63 3.38
N ILE A 80 18.45 0.60 3.64
CA ILE A 80 17.32 0.65 4.55
C ILE A 80 17.60 -0.28 5.71
N TYR A 81 17.46 0.26 6.91
CA TYR A 81 17.59 -0.47 8.15
C TYR A 81 16.21 -0.58 8.79
N MET A 82 15.82 -1.80 9.11
CA MET A 82 14.57 -2.09 9.79
C MET A 82 14.86 -2.95 11.02
N LYS A 83 14.32 -2.57 12.16
CA LYS A 83 14.33 -3.38 13.38
C LYS A 83 12.90 -3.59 13.84
N TYR A 84 12.48 -4.85 13.90
CA TYR A 84 11.13 -5.19 14.32
C TYR A 84 11.08 -5.23 15.85
N LEU A 85 10.12 -4.50 16.40
CA LEU A 85 9.78 -4.48 17.82
C LEU A 85 8.39 -5.11 18.00
N PRO A 86 7.97 -5.43 19.24
CA PRO A 86 6.68 -6.08 19.47
C PRO A 86 5.47 -5.33 18.92
N ASP A 87 5.52 -3.99 18.88
CA ASP A 87 4.40 -3.12 18.52
C ASP A 87 4.71 -2.15 17.37
N THR A 88 5.96 -2.08 16.91
CA THR A 88 6.40 -1.11 15.90
C THR A 88 7.63 -1.60 15.15
N THR A 89 8.02 -0.86 14.11
CA THR A 89 9.25 -1.10 13.37
C THR A 89 10.07 0.18 13.42
N TRP A 90 11.29 0.10 13.96
CA TRP A 90 12.25 1.17 13.75
C TRP A 90 12.77 1.11 12.32
N TYR A 91 12.80 2.27 11.67
CA TYR A 91 13.09 2.40 10.26
C TYR A 91 14.05 3.56 10.02
N GLN A 92 15.09 3.32 9.24
CA GLN A 92 16.06 4.34 8.83
C GLN A 92 16.48 4.15 7.38
N GLU A 93 16.69 5.26 6.67
CA GLU A 93 17.27 5.30 5.34
C GLU A 93 18.64 5.99 5.38
N GLU A 94 19.66 5.32 4.86
CA GLU A 94 20.96 5.91 4.56
C GLU A 94 21.03 6.15 3.05
N TYR A 95 21.21 7.40 2.65
CA TYR A 95 21.27 7.80 1.24
C TYR A 95 22.73 7.75 0.77
N LEU A 96 23.02 6.93 -0.24
CA LEU A 96 24.38 6.65 -0.72
C LEU A 96 24.70 7.40 -2.00
N GLU A 97 23.76 7.46 -2.94
CA GLU A 97 23.93 8.14 -4.22
C GLU A 97 22.66 8.88 -4.63
N TYR A 98 22.83 10.00 -5.32
CA TYR A 98 21.73 10.80 -5.88
C TYR A 98 22.02 11.12 -7.34
N TYR A 99 21.07 10.76 -8.20
CA TYR A 99 21.06 11.07 -9.61
C TYR A 99 19.95 12.05 -9.93
N LYS A 100 20.24 13.02 -10.80
CA LYS A 100 19.26 13.96 -11.34
C LYS A 100 19.34 13.92 -12.85
N ASN A 101 18.22 13.59 -13.50
CA ASN A 101 18.16 13.39 -14.96
C ASN A 101 19.25 12.42 -15.45
N GLY A 102 19.51 11.34 -14.71
CA GLY A 102 20.53 10.33 -15.05
C GLY A 102 21.97 10.67 -14.65
N GLU A 103 22.28 11.91 -14.24
CA GLU A 103 23.64 12.31 -13.87
C GLU A 103 23.89 12.17 -12.36
N LEU A 104 25.00 11.54 -11.97
CA LEU A 104 25.43 11.43 -10.58
C LEU A 104 25.76 12.82 -10.03
N GLN A 105 25.17 13.16 -8.88
CA GLN A 105 25.36 14.45 -8.23
C GLN A 105 26.48 14.39 -7.19
N LYS A 106 27.00 15.56 -6.82
CA LYS A 106 28.03 15.69 -5.78
C LYS A 106 27.45 15.38 -4.38
N PRO A 107 28.30 14.98 -3.41
CA PRO A 107 27.87 14.68 -2.04
C PRO A 107 27.04 15.80 -1.39
N GLU A 108 27.36 17.07 -1.62
CA GLU A 108 26.62 18.17 -0.98
C GLU A 108 25.17 18.28 -1.48
N GLU A 109 24.90 17.92 -2.74
CA GLU A 109 23.52 17.88 -3.27
C GLU A 109 22.80 16.60 -2.83
N LEU A 110 23.51 15.48 -2.63
CA LEU A 110 22.96 14.27 -2.00
C LEU A 110 22.45 14.59 -0.59
N ASP A 111 23.28 15.18 0.26
CA ASP A 111 22.93 15.48 1.66
C ASP A 111 21.70 16.39 1.75
N LYS A 112 21.68 17.43 0.91
CA LYS A 112 20.57 18.39 0.83
C LYS A 112 19.27 17.75 0.35
N GLU A 113 19.32 16.87 -0.65
CA GLU A 113 18.12 16.19 -1.13
C GLU A 113 17.67 15.06 -0.19
N ALA A 114 18.60 14.33 0.43
CA ALA A 114 18.34 13.33 1.47
C ALA A 114 17.61 13.97 2.67
N ALA A 115 18.13 15.08 3.20
CA ALA A 115 17.48 15.83 4.28
C ALA A 115 16.05 16.27 3.92
N LYS A 116 15.81 16.67 2.66
CA LYS A 116 14.45 16.99 2.18
C LYS A 116 13.55 15.76 2.13
N GLN A 117 14.06 14.57 1.79
CA GLN A 117 13.26 13.34 1.78
C GLN A 117 12.88 12.92 3.20
N ILE A 118 13.85 12.93 4.12
CA ILE A 118 13.65 12.63 5.54
C ILE A 118 12.58 13.57 6.12
N GLU A 119 12.73 14.88 5.94
CA GLU A 119 11.77 15.86 6.45
C GLU A 119 10.37 15.71 5.82
N LYS A 120 10.29 15.34 4.52
CA LYS A 120 9.00 15.03 3.88
C LYS A 120 8.37 13.79 4.48
N LYS A 121 9.14 12.74 4.73
CA LYS A 121 8.63 11.49 5.32
C LYS A 121 8.11 11.73 6.73
N ARG A 122 8.88 12.43 7.56
CA ARG A 122 8.51 12.84 8.93
C ARG A 122 7.20 13.61 8.96
N LYS A 123 7.07 14.66 8.12
CA LYS A 123 5.84 15.47 8.02
C LYS A 123 4.62 14.71 7.53
N ARG A 124 4.81 13.66 6.73
CA ARG A 124 3.72 12.90 6.11
C ARG A 124 3.25 11.72 6.95
N LYS A 125 3.99 11.33 8.00
CA LYS A 125 3.80 10.06 8.73
C LYS A 125 3.64 8.91 7.72
N THR A 126 4.61 8.82 6.81
CA THR A 126 4.48 8.03 5.58
C THR A 126 4.28 6.57 5.93
N ARG A 127 3.27 5.95 5.31
CA ARG A 127 3.07 4.50 5.35
C ARG A 127 3.92 3.90 4.24
N ASP A 128 5.18 3.63 4.54
CA ASP A 128 6.07 2.92 3.64
C ASP A 128 6.16 1.43 4.05
N ILE A 129 7.23 0.75 3.66
CA ILE A 129 7.40 -0.68 3.94
C ILE A 129 7.57 -1.01 5.43
N SER A 130 7.78 -0.02 6.30
CA SER A 130 7.84 -0.21 7.75
C SER A 130 6.47 -0.28 8.43
N TYR A 131 5.41 0.18 7.74
CA TYR A 131 4.09 0.25 8.32
C TYR A 131 3.47 -1.15 8.46
N PRO A 132 2.80 -1.47 9.59
CA PRO A 132 2.22 -2.78 9.84
C PRO A 132 1.02 -3.02 8.92
N MET A 133 1.27 -3.55 7.72
CA MET A 133 0.23 -3.67 6.68
C MET A 133 -0.92 -4.57 7.10
N LEU A 134 -0.69 -5.57 7.96
CA LEU A 134 -1.74 -6.44 8.49
C LEU A 134 -2.49 -5.85 9.68
N SER A 135 -2.21 -4.61 10.08
CA SER A 135 -2.92 -3.88 11.13
C SER A 135 -4.45 -4.06 11.07
N PRO A 136 -5.12 -3.92 9.91
CA PRO A 136 -6.58 -4.09 9.83
C PRO A 136 -7.10 -5.47 10.24
N PHE A 137 -6.28 -6.52 10.11
CA PHE A 137 -6.68 -7.91 10.38
C PHE A 137 -6.53 -8.28 11.86
N TYR A 138 -5.69 -7.59 12.63
CA TYR A 138 -5.51 -7.87 14.05
C TYR A 138 -6.77 -7.54 14.86
N PRO A 139 -7.12 -8.36 15.88
CA PRO A 139 -8.36 -8.19 16.66
C PRO A 139 -8.56 -6.79 17.22
N GLU A 140 -7.50 -6.14 17.68
CA GLU A 140 -7.53 -4.83 18.35
C GLU A 140 -7.92 -3.69 17.40
N GLN A 141 -7.64 -3.84 16.11
CA GLN A 141 -7.91 -2.81 15.08
C GLN A 141 -9.10 -3.18 14.19
N ARG A 142 -9.45 -4.46 14.11
CA ARG A 142 -10.47 -5.01 13.22
C ARG A 142 -11.82 -4.30 13.31
N GLY A 143 -12.21 -3.85 14.49
CA GLY A 143 -13.44 -3.07 14.71
C GLY A 143 -13.55 -1.83 13.81
N ARG A 144 -12.42 -1.21 13.46
CA ARG A 144 -12.32 0.03 12.64
C ARG A 144 -12.42 -0.23 11.14
N TYR A 145 -12.49 -1.50 10.71
CA TYR A 145 -12.49 -1.89 9.31
C TYR A 145 -13.68 -2.79 8.95
N GLU A 146 -14.14 -2.65 7.72
CA GLU A 146 -14.94 -3.63 7.01
C GLU A 146 -13.98 -4.44 6.12
N ILE A 147 -13.96 -5.76 6.33
CA ILE A 147 -13.06 -6.68 5.66
C ILE A 147 -13.92 -7.68 4.91
N THR A 148 -13.79 -7.71 3.59
CA THR A 148 -14.58 -8.57 2.69
C THR A 148 -13.63 -9.51 1.97
N TYR A 149 -13.88 -10.82 2.08
CA TYR A 149 -13.22 -11.80 1.23
C TYR A 149 -13.88 -11.81 -0.15
N GLU A 150 -13.10 -11.55 -1.20
CA GLU A 150 -13.57 -11.43 -2.58
C GLU A 150 -13.32 -12.72 -3.39
N GLY A 151 -12.82 -13.78 -2.74
CA GLY A 151 -12.47 -15.04 -3.38
C GLY A 151 -10.99 -15.15 -3.75
N VAL A 152 -10.68 -16.11 -4.61
CA VAL A 152 -9.36 -16.23 -5.23
C VAL A 152 -9.29 -15.25 -6.40
N ALA A 153 -8.21 -14.47 -6.48
CA ALA A 153 -7.98 -13.53 -7.57
C ALA A 153 -8.02 -14.23 -8.93
N ALA A 154 -8.71 -13.65 -9.90
CA ALA A 154 -8.89 -14.23 -11.24
C ALA A 154 -7.55 -14.38 -11.99
N ASP A 155 -6.67 -13.39 -11.83
CA ASP A 155 -5.33 -13.39 -12.40
C ASP A 155 -4.28 -13.71 -11.34
N ARG A 156 -3.19 -14.34 -11.78
CA ARG A 156 -1.99 -14.50 -10.95
C ARG A 156 -1.35 -13.14 -10.68
N ILE A 157 -0.84 -12.97 -9.46
CA ILE A 157 -0.09 -11.79 -9.05
C ILE A 157 1.35 -12.22 -8.85
N ASP A 158 2.26 -11.75 -9.71
CA ASP A 158 3.67 -12.12 -9.67
C ASP A 158 3.91 -13.64 -9.65
N ASP A 159 3.11 -14.36 -10.45
CA ASP A 159 3.06 -15.82 -10.60
C ASP A 159 2.31 -16.60 -9.50
N TYR A 160 1.78 -15.90 -8.49
CA TYR A 160 1.05 -16.50 -7.38
C TYR A 160 -0.47 -16.50 -7.58
N VAL A 161 -1.12 -17.61 -7.22
CA VAL A 161 -2.58 -17.65 -7.00
C VAL A 161 -2.84 -17.06 -5.62
N CYS A 162 -3.76 -16.11 -5.51
CA CYS A 162 -3.94 -15.35 -4.27
C CYS A 162 -5.39 -15.34 -3.76
N HIS A 163 -5.58 -15.48 -2.46
CA HIS A 163 -6.78 -15.01 -1.77
C HIS A 163 -6.82 -13.47 -1.79
N HIS A 164 -7.98 -12.90 -2.15
CA HIS A 164 -8.18 -11.46 -2.23
C HIS A 164 -9.11 -10.98 -1.10
N PHE A 165 -8.62 -10.05 -0.29
CA PHE A 165 -9.41 -9.32 0.69
C PHE A 165 -9.50 -7.84 0.32
N ARG A 166 -10.71 -7.28 0.35
CA ARG A 166 -10.93 -5.85 0.32
C ARG A 166 -11.09 -5.34 1.75
N VAL A 167 -10.33 -4.30 2.09
CA VAL A 167 -10.35 -3.66 3.41
C VAL A 167 -10.75 -2.20 3.23
N ASN A 168 -11.85 -1.80 3.87
CA ASN A 168 -12.29 -0.42 3.92
C ASN A 168 -12.36 0.03 5.38
N SER A 169 -11.77 1.18 5.70
CA SER A 169 -11.95 1.78 7.01
C SER A 169 -13.37 2.31 7.17
N LYS A 170 -13.95 2.06 8.34
CA LYS A 170 -15.24 2.64 8.77
C LYS A 170 -15.08 4.10 9.19
N GLU A 171 -13.84 4.53 9.43
CA GLU A 171 -13.49 5.85 9.95
C GLU A 171 -12.67 6.63 8.92
N ALA A 172 -13.03 7.89 8.69
CA ALA A 172 -12.25 8.78 7.82
C ALA A 172 -11.09 9.42 8.60
N GLU A 173 -10.19 8.60 9.14
CA GLU A 173 -9.03 9.03 9.93
C GLU A 173 -7.72 8.94 9.13
N SER A 174 -6.73 9.74 9.53
CA SER A 174 -5.47 9.86 8.79
C SER A 174 -4.51 8.69 9.01
N ASP A 175 -4.72 7.91 10.06
CA ASP A 175 -3.99 6.69 10.45
C ASP A 175 -4.65 5.41 9.89
N CYS A 176 -5.93 5.45 9.52
CA CYS A 176 -6.62 4.38 8.79
C CYS A 176 -6.29 4.29 7.28
N ILE A 177 -6.35 3.08 6.73
CA ILE A 177 -6.15 2.79 5.30
C ILE A 177 -7.35 2.09 4.65
N ASN A 178 -7.48 2.26 3.34
CA ASN A 178 -8.32 1.42 2.49
C ASN A 178 -7.40 0.66 1.53
N GLY A 179 -7.67 -0.62 1.26
CA GLY A 179 -6.81 -1.40 0.38
C GLY A 179 -7.37 -2.72 -0.11
N ASN A 180 -6.66 -3.31 -1.06
CA ASN A 180 -6.84 -4.65 -1.57
C ASN A 180 -5.59 -5.46 -1.22
N TYR A 181 -5.80 -6.56 -0.50
CA TYR A 181 -4.76 -7.44 0.00
C TYR A 181 -4.81 -8.76 -0.74
N TYR A 182 -3.64 -9.25 -1.15
CA TYR A 182 -3.49 -10.47 -1.92
C TYR A 182 -2.51 -11.38 -1.20
N PHE A 183 -3.04 -12.47 -0.64
CA PHE A 183 -2.27 -13.47 0.10
C PHE A 183 -2.10 -14.71 -0.75
N GLU A 184 -0.90 -15.26 -0.82
CA GLU A 184 -0.62 -16.49 -1.57
C GLU A 184 -1.49 -17.64 -1.05
N ALA A 185 -2.12 -18.40 -1.95
CA ALA A 185 -3.21 -19.30 -1.60
C ALA A 185 -2.80 -20.50 -0.73
N GLU A 186 -1.53 -20.94 -0.79
CA GLU A 186 -1.07 -22.12 -0.06
C GLU A 186 -0.30 -21.76 1.22
N SER A 187 0.54 -20.73 1.14
CA SER A 187 1.46 -20.29 2.19
C SER A 187 0.93 -19.12 3.00
N PHE A 188 -0.14 -18.45 2.55
CA PHE A 188 -0.83 -17.34 3.22
C PHE A 188 0.03 -16.09 3.45
N HIS A 189 1.24 -16.01 2.86
CA HIS A 189 2.04 -14.80 2.90
C HIS A 189 1.43 -13.70 2.06
N LEU A 190 1.55 -12.45 2.52
CA LEU A 190 1.13 -11.29 1.75
C LEU A 190 2.02 -11.16 0.51
N VAL A 191 1.44 -11.29 -0.68
CA VAL A 191 2.13 -11.11 -1.98
C VAL A 191 2.10 -9.65 -2.38
N LYS A 192 0.93 -9.01 -2.24
CA LYS A 192 0.71 -7.64 -2.66
C LYS A 192 -0.34 -6.97 -1.81
N VAL A 193 -0.15 -5.68 -1.56
CA VAL A 193 -1.19 -4.79 -1.04
C VAL A 193 -1.25 -3.53 -1.88
N ASP A 194 -2.42 -3.21 -2.43
CA ASP A 194 -2.72 -1.90 -3.02
C ASP A 194 -3.53 -1.09 -2.00
N TYR A 195 -3.05 0.08 -1.60
CA TYR A 195 -3.71 0.84 -0.53
C TYR A 195 -3.61 2.35 -0.69
N SER A 196 -4.43 3.04 0.09
CA SER A 196 -4.48 4.50 0.19
C SER A 196 -4.86 4.91 1.61
N PRO A 197 -4.51 6.12 2.07
CA PRO A 197 -5.06 6.65 3.31
C PRO A 197 -6.59 6.76 3.22
N ALA A 198 -7.31 6.37 4.27
CA ALA A 198 -8.76 6.58 4.35
C ALA A 198 -9.13 8.06 4.24
N LYS A 199 -8.25 8.95 4.74
CA LYS A 199 -8.35 10.40 4.58
C LYS A 199 -7.14 11.00 3.88
N LEU A 200 -7.37 11.64 2.73
CA LEU A 200 -6.35 12.41 2.01
C LEU A 200 -6.16 13.82 2.59
N VAL A 201 -4.93 14.33 2.50
CA VAL A 201 -4.58 15.66 3.00
C VAL A 201 -5.30 16.76 2.22
N ARG A 202 -6.00 17.63 2.94
CA ARG A 202 -6.63 18.85 2.42
C ARG A 202 -6.22 20.04 3.30
N LYS A 203 -5.46 20.98 2.73
CA LYS A 203 -5.06 22.27 3.31
C LYS A 203 -5.55 23.41 2.42
N THR A 204 -5.59 24.64 2.93
CA THR A 204 -6.10 25.83 2.22
C THR A 204 -5.54 26.00 0.81
N MET A 205 -4.23 25.77 0.63
CA MET A 205 -3.53 25.96 -0.65
C MET A 205 -3.22 24.65 -1.40
N PHE A 206 -3.60 23.49 -0.87
CA PHE A 206 -3.27 22.20 -1.45
C PHE A 206 -4.30 21.12 -1.10
N LYS A 207 -4.83 20.44 -2.11
CA LYS A 207 -5.69 19.27 -1.96
C LYS A 207 -5.10 18.07 -2.68
N LEU A 208 -4.78 17.02 -1.94
CA LEU A 208 -4.46 15.72 -2.52
C LEU A 208 -5.77 15.01 -2.88
N ASN A 209 -5.95 14.70 -4.17
CA ASN A 209 -7.19 14.08 -4.67
C ASN A 209 -7.04 12.57 -4.89
N ARG A 210 -5.80 12.09 -5.08
CA ARG A 210 -5.46 10.67 -5.19
C ARG A 210 -4.10 10.42 -4.57
N LEU A 211 -3.99 9.34 -3.82
CA LEU A 211 -2.72 8.74 -3.42
C LEU A 211 -2.92 7.23 -3.41
N ASN A 212 -2.30 6.55 -4.36
CA ASN A 212 -2.30 5.11 -4.46
C ASN A 212 -0.90 4.62 -4.13
N MET A 213 -0.82 3.60 -3.30
CA MET A 213 0.41 2.95 -2.90
C MET A 213 0.26 1.45 -3.16
N SER A 214 1.37 0.79 -3.50
CA SER A 214 1.41 -0.65 -3.69
C SER A 214 2.71 -1.18 -3.11
N ILE A 215 2.64 -2.17 -2.24
CA ILE A 215 3.82 -2.94 -1.83
C ILE A 215 3.68 -4.36 -2.40
N ARG A 216 4.75 -4.86 -3.01
CA ARG A 216 4.88 -6.25 -3.44
C ARG A 216 5.97 -6.92 -2.63
N TYR A 217 5.71 -8.15 -2.21
CA TYR A 217 6.59 -8.98 -1.42
C TYR A 217 6.99 -10.21 -2.23
N ARG A 218 8.17 -10.75 -1.95
CA ARG A 218 8.62 -12.03 -2.49
C ARG A 218 9.46 -12.77 -1.45
N PRO A 219 9.50 -14.12 -1.52
CA PRO A 219 10.41 -14.90 -0.71
C PRO A 219 11.88 -14.60 -1.08
N THR A 220 12.74 -14.50 -0.08
CA THR A 220 14.19 -14.58 -0.26
C THR A 220 14.60 -16.05 -0.51
N PRO A 221 15.85 -16.32 -0.95
CA PRO A 221 16.35 -17.70 -1.06
C PRO A 221 16.23 -18.51 0.25
N GLU A 222 16.29 -17.83 1.39
CA GLU A 222 16.13 -18.41 2.74
C GLU A 222 14.66 -18.56 3.17
N GLY A 223 13.71 -18.11 2.36
CA GLY A 223 12.27 -18.27 2.58
C GLY A 223 11.55 -17.09 3.24
N TRP A 224 12.24 -15.98 3.54
CA TRP A 224 11.61 -14.81 4.17
C TRP A 224 10.80 -14.00 3.16
N TRP A 225 9.55 -13.67 3.49
CA TRP A 225 8.73 -12.81 2.65
C TRP A 225 8.97 -11.34 2.99
N LEU A 226 9.80 -10.69 2.17
CA LEU A 226 10.21 -9.30 2.37
C LEU A 226 9.73 -8.40 1.22
N PRO A 227 9.58 -7.08 1.47
CA PRO A 227 9.25 -6.13 0.42
C PRO A 227 10.27 -6.20 -0.73
N ARG A 228 9.77 -6.30 -1.96
CA ARG A 228 10.57 -6.29 -3.19
C ARG A 228 10.39 -5.00 -3.96
N ARG A 229 9.20 -4.40 -3.89
CA ARG A 229 8.87 -3.17 -4.61
C ARG A 229 7.82 -2.37 -3.85
N PHE A 230 8.01 -1.06 -3.80
CA PHE A 230 7.04 -0.09 -3.32
C PHE A 230 6.76 0.95 -4.39
N ASP A 231 5.53 1.04 -4.84
CA ASP A 231 5.07 2.06 -5.77
C ASP A 231 4.20 3.08 -5.04
N VAL A 232 4.39 4.35 -5.36
CA VAL A 232 3.52 5.43 -4.91
C VAL A 232 3.18 6.33 -6.08
N GLU A 233 1.90 6.65 -6.21
CA GLU A 233 1.42 7.57 -7.23
C GLU A 233 0.38 8.52 -6.63
N GLY A 234 0.54 9.81 -6.88
CA GLY A 234 -0.37 10.83 -6.36
C GLY A 234 -0.75 11.90 -7.36
N LYS A 235 -1.96 12.45 -7.15
CA LYS A 235 -2.49 13.59 -7.89
C LYS A 235 -3.04 14.63 -6.93
N GLY A 236 -2.43 15.81 -6.95
CA GLY A 236 -2.85 16.96 -6.15
C GLY A 236 -3.28 18.15 -7.00
N LYS A 237 -3.92 19.12 -6.36
CA LYS A 237 -4.17 20.47 -6.89
C LYS A 237 -3.55 21.49 -5.94
N ARG A 238 -2.74 22.41 -6.48
CA ARG A 238 -2.34 23.65 -5.78
C ARG A 238 -3.37 24.75 -6.07
N ALA A 239 -3.39 25.82 -5.26
CA ALA A 239 -4.21 26.99 -5.52
C ALA A 239 -4.05 27.47 -6.98
N PHE A 240 -5.16 27.84 -7.64
CA PHE A 240 -5.24 28.23 -9.06
C PHE A 240 -4.95 27.09 -10.09
N PHE A 241 -5.72 26.00 -10.03
CA PHE A 241 -5.90 24.97 -11.08
C PHE A 241 -4.68 24.16 -11.57
N ILE A 242 -3.46 24.39 -11.08
CA ILE A 242 -2.29 23.58 -11.47
C ILE A 242 -2.37 22.20 -10.81
N GLY A 243 -2.61 21.18 -11.64
CA GLY A 243 -2.54 19.77 -11.24
C GLY A 243 -1.09 19.31 -11.09
N VAL A 244 -0.75 18.74 -9.93
CA VAL A 244 0.56 18.13 -9.70
C VAL A 244 0.37 16.61 -9.71
N ARG A 245 1.07 15.92 -10.61
CA ARG A 245 1.21 14.46 -10.60
C ARG A 245 2.62 14.12 -10.14
N PHE A 246 2.73 13.09 -9.32
CA PHE A 246 4.02 12.52 -8.93
C PHE A 246 3.90 11.02 -8.89
N ALA A 247 4.99 10.34 -9.22
CA ALA A 247 5.13 8.91 -9.08
C ALA A 247 6.53 8.60 -8.56
N ALA A 248 6.64 7.55 -7.77
CA ALA A 248 7.91 6.96 -7.41
C ALA A 248 7.77 5.45 -7.32
N THR A 249 8.82 4.75 -7.69
CA THR A 249 8.96 3.32 -7.47
C THR A 249 10.27 3.08 -6.75
N GLU A 250 10.22 2.27 -5.71
CA GLU A 250 11.37 1.84 -4.94
C GLU A 250 11.51 0.33 -5.02
N TYR A 251 12.71 -0.12 -5.39
CA TYR A 251 13.06 -1.53 -5.50
C TYR A 251 13.99 -1.90 -4.35
N TYR A 252 13.76 -3.05 -3.73
CA TYR A 252 14.56 -3.54 -2.61
C TYR A 252 15.29 -4.83 -3.00
N SER A 253 16.54 -4.96 -2.60
CA SER A 253 17.43 -6.07 -2.95
C SER A 253 18.42 -6.41 -1.83
N ASN A 254 19.10 -7.56 -1.98
CA ASN A 254 20.18 -8.02 -1.11
C ASN A 254 19.80 -7.99 0.40
N PRO A 255 18.69 -8.64 0.79
CA PRO A 255 18.27 -8.65 2.17
C PRO A 255 19.33 -9.33 3.05
N ARG A 256 19.64 -8.68 4.18
CA ARG A 256 20.47 -9.24 5.24
C ARG A 256 19.63 -9.26 6.50
N VAL A 257 19.34 -10.46 6.99
CA VAL A 257 18.39 -10.70 8.09
C VAL A 257 19.15 -11.04 9.37
N ASN A 258 18.67 -10.56 10.52
CA ASN A 258 19.21 -10.84 11.85
C ASN A 258 20.71 -10.50 11.99
N THR A 259 21.08 -9.31 11.53
CA THR A 259 22.46 -8.82 11.53
C THR A 259 22.88 -8.21 12.88
N GLY A 260 21.95 -8.01 13.82
CA GLY A 260 22.22 -7.40 15.11
C GLY A 260 22.34 -5.88 15.03
N ILE A 261 21.46 -5.23 14.27
CA ILE A 261 21.48 -3.76 14.10
C ILE A 261 21.35 -3.09 15.47
N GLN A 262 22.33 -2.24 15.78
CA GLN A 262 22.41 -1.47 17.02
C GLN A 262 21.37 -0.34 17.02
N ALA A 263 20.78 -0.07 18.19
CA ALA A 263 19.75 0.97 18.35
C ALA A 263 20.22 2.36 17.87
N LYS A 264 21.51 2.65 18.00
CA LYS A 264 22.14 3.91 17.60
C LYS A 264 21.90 4.30 16.13
N VAL A 265 21.69 3.33 15.25
CA VAL A 265 21.38 3.57 13.83
C VAL A 265 20.06 4.36 13.66
N PHE A 266 19.17 4.32 14.65
CA PHE A 266 17.85 4.93 14.60
C PHE A 266 17.74 6.22 15.43
N GLU A 267 18.81 6.67 16.10
CA GLU A 267 18.77 7.82 17.02
C GLU A 267 18.49 9.15 16.30
N ASP A 268 18.94 9.32 15.06
CA ASP A 268 18.73 10.55 14.26
C ASP A 268 17.26 10.83 13.88
N ASN A 269 16.33 9.89 14.14
CA ASN A 269 14.90 10.01 13.85
C ASN A 269 14.04 10.37 15.08
N ASN A 270 14.63 10.54 16.26
CA ASN A 270 13.89 10.76 17.52
C ASN A 270 13.83 12.23 17.99
N ASP A 271 14.39 13.18 17.24
CA ASP A 271 14.30 14.63 17.51
C ASP A 271 13.32 15.39 16.59
#